data_AF-A0A535Q939-F1
#
_entry.id   AF-A0A535Q939-F1
#
_cell.length_a   1.000
_cell.length_b   1.000
_cell.length_c   1.000
_cell.angle_alpha   90.00
_cell.angle_beta   90.00
_cell.angle_gamma   90.00
#
_symmetry.space_group_name_H-M   'P 1'
#
loop_
_entity.id
_entity.type
_entity.pdbx_description
1 polymer ?
#
loop_
_entity_poly.entity_id
_entity_poly.type
_entity_poly.pdbx_seq_one_letter_code
_entity_poly.pdbx_strand_id
1 'polypeptide(L)'
;MMVDSPVSSVFPADFLWGTATASYQIEGAASEDGRGLSIWDQFAAIPGKVHHGENGDVAADHYHRMPEDVALMAELGLNAYRFSIAWPRILP
;
A
#
# COMPACT_ATOMS: atom_id res chain seq x y z
N MET A 1 -25.81 1.18 -13.11
CA MET A 1 -26.13 2.40 -13.88
C MET A 1 -24.81 3.14 -14.05
N MET A 2 -24.15 3.03 -15.20
CA MET A 2 -22.91 3.77 -15.43
C MET A 2 -23.27 5.25 -15.57
N VAL A 3 -22.68 6.09 -14.72
CA VAL A 3 -22.74 7.53 -14.90
C VAL A 3 -21.74 7.83 -16.01
N ASP A 4 -22.22 8.17 -17.20
CA ASP A 4 -21.39 8.73 -18.27
C ASP A 4 -20.83 10.08 -17.81
N SER A 5 -19.71 10.02 -17.09
CA SER A 5 -18.91 11.19 -16.80
C SER A 5 -18.15 11.58 -18.09
N PRO A 6 -18.11 12.86 -18.46
CA PRO A 6 -17.45 13.32 -19.70
C PRO A 6 -15.95 12.98 -19.78
N VAL A 7 -15.33 12.51 -18.69
CA VAL A 7 -13.95 12.02 -18.65
C VAL A 7 -13.82 10.61 -19.24
N SER A 8 -14.86 9.77 -19.12
CA SER A 8 -14.88 8.38 -19.58
C SER A 8 -14.72 8.24 -21.10
N SER A 9 -15.30 9.16 -21.87
CA SER A 9 -15.27 9.11 -23.35
C SER A 9 -13.95 9.57 -23.99
N VAL A 10 -13.00 10.08 -23.20
CA VAL A 10 -11.71 10.61 -23.70
C VAL A 10 -10.60 9.54 -23.70
N PHE A 11 -10.78 8.45 -22.95
CA PHE A 11 -9.78 7.40 -22.79
C PHE A 11 -10.20 6.09 -23.48
N PRO A 12 -9.24 5.22 -23.86
CA PRO A 12 -9.55 3.86 -24.30
C PRO A 12 -10.41 3.12 -23.28
N ALA A 13 -11.30 2.24 -23.76
CA ALA A 13 -12.20 1.48 -22.89
C ALA A 13 -11.47 0.56 -21.88
N ASP A 14 -10.21 0.22 -22.17
CA ASP A 14 -9.32 -0.60 -21.36
C ASP A 14 -8.27 0.22 -20.59
N PHE A 15 -8.46 1.54 -20.48
CA PHE A 15 -7.55 2.38 -19.72
C PHE A 15 -7.56 2.03 -18.23
N LEU A 16 -6.37 1.96 -17.62
CA LEU A 16 -6.21 1.63 -16.21
C LEU A 16 -6.31 2.88 -15.33
N TRP A 17 -7.29 2.88 -14.44
CA TRP A 17 -7.47 3.85 -13.36
C TRP A 17 -7.23 3.13 -12.04
N GLY A 18 -6.23 3.60 -11.30
CA GLY A 18 -5.81 2.92 -10.08
C GLY A 18 -5.17 3.82 -9.06
N THR A 19 -4.95 3.24 -7.88
CA THR A 19 -4.17 3.81 -6.78
C THR A 19 -2.83 3.09 -6.65
N ALA A 20 -1.92 3.68 -5.88
CA ALA A 20 -0.59 3.12 -5.70
C ALA A 20 -0.10 3.24 -4.26
N THR A 21 0.62 2.21 -3.80
CA THR A 21 1.21 2.11 -2.46
C THR A 21 2.61 1.50 -2.53
N ALA A 22 3.31 1.49 -1.39
CA ALA A 22 4.54 0.73 -1.20
C ALA A 22 4.52 0.03 0.17
N SER A 23 5.13 -1.16 0.25
CA SER A 23 4.95 -2.11 1.35
C SER A 23 5.22 -1.51 2.72
N TYR A 24 6.40 -0.93 2.95
CA TYR A 24 6.76 -0.34 4.26
C TYR A 24 5.85 0.81 4.68
N GLN A 25 5.18 1.47 3.74
CA GLN A 25 4.31 2.61 4.03
C GLN A 25 2.92 2.21 4.51
N ILE A 26 2.46 0.99 4.19
CA ILE A 26 1.07 0.58 4.45
C ILE A 26 0.92 -0.76 5.17
N GLU A 27 1.86 -1.71 4.99
CA GLU A 27 1.66 -3.10 5.43
C GLU A 27 1.56 -3.21 6.96
N GLY A 28 2.50 -2.62 7.69
CA GLY A 28 2.66 -2.93 9.12
C GLY A 28 3.15 -4.36 9.32
N ALA A 29 2.75 -4.98 10.44
CA ALA A 29 3.09 -6.36 10.79
C ALA A 29 4.60 -6.66 10.64
N ALA A 30 5.44 -5.71 11.06
CA ALA A 30 6.87 -5.69 10.74
C ALA A 30 7.65 -6.88 11.32
N SER A 31 7.12 -7.53 12.36
CA SER A 31 7.71 -8.66 13.10
C SER A 31 6.92 -9.97 12.97
N GLU A 32 5.97 -10.05 12.03
CA GLU A 32 5.11 -11.22 11.85
C GLU A 32 5.59 -12.12 10.71
N ASP A 33 5.22 -13.41 10.79
CA ASP A 33 5.41 -14.43 9.76
C ASP A 33 6.84 -14.54 9.20
N GLY A 34 7.83 -14.24 10.05
CA GLY A 34 9.24 -14.38 9.71
C GLY A 34 9.82 -13.25 8.84
N ARG A 35 9.14 -12.11 8.73
CA ARG A 35 9.69 -10.92 8.05
C ARG A 35 11.03 -10.50 8.68
N GLY A 36 12.06 -10.36 7.83
CA GLY A 36 13.35 -9.77 8.20
C GLY A 36 13.33 -8.23 8.27
N LEU A 37 14.40 -7.63 8.77
CA LEU A 37 14.54 -6.16 8.83
C LEU A 37 14.95 -5.58 7.48
N SER A 38 14.24 -4.55 7.02
CA SER A 38 14.71 -3.70 5.92
C SER A 38 15.64 -2.59 6.42
N ILE A 39 16.23 -1.85 5.47
CA ILE A 39 16.95 -0.62 5.77
C ILE A 39 16.05 0.45 6.39
N TRP A 40 14.75 0.45 6.08
CA TRP A 40 13.80 1.43 6.59
C TRP A 40 13.40 1.16 8.04
N ASP A 41 13.30 -0.11 8.45
CA ASP A 41 13.09 -0.49 9.85
C ASP A 41 14.24 0.08 10.71
N GLN A 42 15.48 -0.14 10.27
CA GLN A 42 16.67 0.37 10.95
C GLN A 42 16.76 1.89 10.92
N PHE A 43 16.45 2.53 9.78
CA PHE A 43 16.51 3.98 9.65
C PHE A 43 15.47 4.67 10.53
N ALA A 44 14.23 4.16 10.58
CA ALA A 44 13.15 4.73 11.38
C ALA A 44 13.41 4.60 12.89
N ALA A 45 14.13 3.57 13.32
CA ALA A 45 14.53 3.39 14.71
C ALA A 45 15.57 4.41 15.22
N ILE A 46 16.23 5.17 14.33
CA ILE A 46 17.24 6.16 14.73
C ILE A 46 16.55 7.46 15.18
N PRO A 47 16.77 7.93 16.43
CA PRO A 47 16.17 9.16 16.92
C PRO A 47 16.43 10.36 15.99
N GLY A 48 15.37 11.07 15.62
CA GLY A 48 15.42 12.27 14.77
C GLY A 48 15.57 12.01 13.27
N LYS A 49 15.53 10.75 12.79
CA LYS A 49 15.54 10.44 11.34
C LYS A 49 14.16 10.43 10.71
N VAL A 50 13.12 10.16 11.48
CA VAL A 50 11.72 10.28 11.06
C VAL A 50 11.04 11.35 11.92
N HIS A 51 10.14 12.11 11.30
CA HIS A 51 9.34 13.10 11.99
C HIS A 51 8.61 12.45 13.17
N HIS A 52 8.67 13.09 14.35
CA HIS A 52 8.09 12.59 15.60
C HIS A 52 8.55 11.18 16.06
N GLY A 53 9.59 10.60 15.43
CA GLY A 53 10.04 9.23 15.75
C GLY A 53 9.06 8.14 15.32
N GLU A 54 8.21 8.40 14.33
CA GLU A 54 7.27 7.43 13.76
C GLU A 54 8.01 6.32 13.00
N ASN A 55 7.35 5.17 12.80
CA ASN A 55 7.91 4.02 12.09
C ASN A 55 6.83 3.23 11.31
N GLY A 56 7.26 2.19 10.59
CA GLY A 56 6.39 1.33 9.78
C GLY A 56 5.92 0.06 10.49
N ASP A 57 6.04 -0.03 11.82
CA ASP A 57 5.74 -1.27 12.55
C ASP A 57 4.27 -1.68 12.40
N VAL A 58 3.38 -0.68 12.45
CA VAL A 58 1.92 -0.82 12.26
C VAL A 58 1.45 -0.21 10.95
N ALA A 59 1.99 0.97 10.57
CA ALA A 59 1.60 1.69 9.36
C ALA A 59 0.06 1.85 9.23
N ALA A 60 -0.53 1.46 8.10
CA ALA A 60 -1.98 1.43 7.88
C ALA A 60 -2.61 0.07 8.24
N ASP A 61 -1.81 -0.88 8.76
CA ASP A 61 -2.25 -2.24 9.10
C ASP A 61 -2.82 -3.00 7.88
N HIS A 62 -2.35 -2.66 6.67
CA HIS A 62 -2.83 -3.27 5.42
C HIS A 62 -2.55 -4.77 5.38
N TYR A 63 -1.53 -5.27 6.08
CA TYR A 63 -1.26 -6.70 6.18
C TYR A 63 -2.48 -7.49 6.69
N HIS A 64 -3.21 -6.93 7.65
CA HIS A 64 -4.43 -7.53 8.21
C HIS A 64 -5.71 -7.06 7.51
N ARG A 65 -5.70 -5.84 6.94
CA ARG A 65 -6.89 -5.15 6.44
C ARG A 65 -7.00 -5.09 4.92
N MET A 66 -6.08 -5.72 4.18
CA MET A 66 -6.09 -5.72 2.71
C MET A 66 -7.47 -6.03 2.10
N PRO A 67 -8.26 -7.00 2.59
CA PRO A 67 -9.59 -7.25 2.04
C PRO A 67 -10.53 -6.03 2.12
N GLU A 68 -10.45 -5.23 3.20
CA GLU A 68 -11.24 -4.01 3.38
C GLU A 68 -10.76 -2.91 2.44
N ASP A 69 -9.44 -2.72 2.32
CA ASP A 69 -8.85 -1.70 1.44
C ASP A 69 -9.14 -1.99 -0.04
N VAL A 70 -9.11 -3.26 -0.47
CA VAL A 70 -9.46 -3.66 -1.84
C VAL A 70 -10.95 -3.44 -2.11
N ALA A 71 -11.83 -3.65 -1.13
CA ALA A 71 -13.25 -3.36 -1.27
C ALA A 71 -13.48 -1.86 -1.51
N LEU A 72 -12.77 -0.98 -0.76
CA LEU A 72 -12.83 0.47 -0.98
C LEU A 72 -12.36 0.88 -2.38
N MET A 73 -11.28 0.27 -2.89
CA MET A 73 -10.81 0.53 -4.27
C MET A 73 -11.85 0.13 -5.32
N ALA A 74 -12.56 -0.99 -5.10
CA ALA A 74 -13.65 -1.42 -5.97
C ALA A 74 -14.86 -0.47 -5.89
N GLU A 75 -15.23 0.02 -4.70
CA GLU A 75 -16.29 1.02 -4.50
C GLU A 75 -15.97 2.35 -5.21
N LEU A 76 -14.70 2.73 -5.25
CA LEU A 76 -14.19 3.89 -6.00
C LEU A 76 -14.26 3.69 -7.54
N GLY A 77 -14.54 2.47 -8.02
CA GLY A 77 -14.60 2.14 -9.44
C GLY A 77 -13.22 1.98 -10.10
N LEU A 78 -12.16 1.72 -9.31
CA LEU A 78 -10.82 1.50 -9.83
C LEU A 78 -10.70 0.10 -10.45
N ASN A 79 -9.91 -0.01 -11.52
CA ASN A 79 -9.65 -1.28 -12.20
C ASN A 79 -8.16 -1.70 -12.11
N ALA A 80 -7.35 -0.95 -11.37
CA ALA A 80 -5.95 -1.26 -11.11
C ALA A 80 -5.55 -0.88 -9.67
N TYR A 81 -4.69 -1.71 -9.07
CA TYR A 81 -4.01 -1.40 -7.80
C TYR A 81 -2.52 -1.71 -7.97
N ARG A 82 -1.67 -0.70 -7.81
CA ARG A 82 -0.22 -0.86 -7.81
C ARG A 82 0.29 -0.94 -6.38
N PHE A 83 0.94 -2.04 -6.03
CA PHE A 83 1.63 -2.20 -4.74
C PHE A 83 3.02 -2.81 -4.96
N SER A 84 3.89 -2.72 -3.94
CA SER A 84 5.19 -3.37 -3.95
C SER A 84 5.19 -4.56 -3.00
N ILE A 85 5.97 -5.60 -3.31
CA ILE A 85 6.19 -6.73 -2.42
C ILE A 85 7.36 -6.41 -1.48
N ALA A 86 7.18 -6.61 -0.18
CA ALA A 86 8.27 -6.47 0.80
C ALA A 86 9.34 -7.57 0.61
N TRP A 87 10.49 -7.23 0.05
CA TRP A 87 11.63 -8.15 -0.07
C TRP A 87 12.00 -8.86 1.25
N PRO A 88 12.02 -8.19 2.42
CA PRO A 88 12.33 -8.85 3.69
C PRO A 88 11.29 -9.89 4.13
N ARG A 89 10.09 -9.93 3.53
CA ARG A 89 9.12 -11.02 3.75
C ARG A 89 9.39 -12.24 2.86
N ILE A 90 10.07 -12.05 1.72
CA ILE A 90 10.35 -13.11 0.74
C ILE A 90 11.71 -13.76 1.01
N LEU A 91 12.71 -12.94 1.30
CA LEU A 91 14.08 -13.36 1.66
C LEU A 91 14.50 -12.58 2.92
N PRO A 92 14.15 -13.10 4.11
CA PRO A 92 14.40 -12.45 5.39
C PRO A 92 15.88 -12.46 5.82
#